data_AF-A0A960H5M7-F1
#
_entry.id   AF-A0A960H5M7-F1
#
_cell.length_a   1.000
_cell.length_b   1.000
_cell.length_c   1.000
_cell.angle_alpha   90.00
_cell.angle_beta   90.00
_cell.angle_gamma   90.00
#
_symmetry.space_group_name_H-M   'P 1'
#
loop_
_entity.id
_entity.type
_entity.pdbx_description
1 polymer ?
#
loop_
_entity_poly.entity_id
_entity_poly.type
_entity_poly.pdbx_seq_one_letter_code
_entity_poly.pdbx_strand_id
1 'polypeptide(L)'
;VEPERIDTYLERGPEMLSFVLRNSPLKMCWVPGYSDYYPEAPGGRPAGRSIEPKPFNARKLGPDEAGLEPAYGKVPLNVVVMQQDYVRLNQLKRHPRGVLRSLKVGARTMWAGMRGKNLVGMGRALIAPLRIALREAGVPVLLNTALTDLFVEDGVVRGIYVRDMTGPEAADPQLIRARRGVILGSGGFEHNEQMRVKYQRAPITTEWTVGAVANTGDGIVAAEKLGAA
;
A
#
# COMPACT_ATOMS: atom_id res chain seq x y z
N VAL A 1 1.21 -12.97 -19.28
CA VAL A 1 0.00 -12.81 -18.44
C VAL A 1 -1.15 -13.24 -19.28
N GLU A 2 -1.95 -14.20 -18.81
CA GLU A 2 -3.11 -14.68 -19.56
C GLU A 2 -4.08 -13.53 -19.88
N PRO A 3 -4.62 -13.45 -21.11
CA PRO A 3 -5.54 -12.37 -21.52
C PRO A 3 -6.71 -12.17 -20.55
N GLU A 4 -7.29 -13.27 -20.05
CA GLU A 4 -8.42 -13.24 -19.10
C GLU A 4 -8.10 -12.45 -17.82
N ARG A 5 -6.86 -12.51 -17.33
CA ARG A 5 -6.44 -11.73 -16.15
C ARG A 5 -6.38 -10.23 -16.44
N ILE A 6 -6.01 -9.86 -17.67
CA ILE A 6 -5.97 -8.46 -18.12
C ILE A 6 -7.39 -7.94 -18.22
N ASP A 7 -8.27 -8.67 -18.90
CA ASP A 7 -9.66 -8.27 -19.09
C ASP A 7 -10.40 -8.17 -17.76
N THR A 8 -10.24 -9.16 -16.87
CA THR A 8 -10.80 -9.12 -15.51
C THR A 8 -10.34 -7.90 -14.73
N TYR A 9 -9.04 -7.55 -14.80
CA TYR A 9 -8.51 -6.37 -14.13
C TYR A 9 -9.15 -5.07 -14.64
N LEU A 10 -9.31 -4.95 -15.96
CA LEU A 10 -9.90 -3.77 -16.60
C LEU A 10 -11.40 -3.64 -16.31
N GLU A 11 -12.14 -4.76 -16.32
CA GLU A 11 -13.58 -4.79 -16.12
C GLU A 11 -13.96 -4.64 -14.64
N ARG A 12 -13.26 -5.34 -13.74
CA ARG A 12 -13.57 -5.37 -12.30
C ARG A 12 -12.91 -4.26 -11.50
N GLY A 13 -11.87 -3.62 -12.04
CA GLY A 13 -11.19 -2.50 -11.39
C GLY A 13 -12.13 -1.34 -11.01
N PRO A 14 -12.97 -0.82 -11.94
CA PRO A 14 -13.95 0.21 -11.64
C PRO A 14 -15.01 -0.22 -10.62
N GLU A 15 -15.44 -1.48 -10.65
CA GLU A 15 -16.40 -2.05 -9.69
C GLU A 15 -15.81 -2.03 -8.28
N MET A 16 -14.59 -2.56 -8.12
CA MET A 16 -13.85 -2.55 -6.86
C MET A 16 -13.65 -1.13 -6.34
N LEU A 17 -13.16 -0.21 -7.18
CA LEU A 17 -12.92 1.17 -6.78
C LEU A 17 -14.22 1.83 -6.31
N SER A 18 -15.31 1.63 -7.04
CA SER A 18 -16.62 2.18 -6.68
C SER A 18 -17.12 1.62 -5.35
N PHE A 19 -16.94 0.32 -5.09
CA PHE A 19 -17.24 -0.29 -3.80
C PHE A 19 -16.45 0.36 -2.67
N VAL A 20 -15.13 0.49 -2.82
CA VAL A 20 -14.26 1.09 -1.79
C VAL A 20 -14.64 2.55 -1.51
N LEU A 21 -14.90 3.36 -2.55
CA LEU A 21 -15.25 4.78 -2.39
C LEU A 21 -16.62 5.00 -1.76
N ARG A 22 -17.58 4.08 -1.96
CA ARG A 22 -18.89 4.13 -1.30
C ARG A 22 -18.82 3.73 0.17
N ASN A 23 -17.92 2.82 0.51
CA ASN A 23 -17.83 2.23 1.85
C ASN A 23 -16.64 2.77 2.67
N SER A 24 -16.03 3.88 2.26
CA SER A 24 -14.94 4.48 3.03
C SER A 24 -14.91 6.00 2.91
N PRO A 25 -14.26 6.70 3.86
CA PRO A 25 -13.97 8.12 3.74
C PRO A 25 -12.97 8.46 2.62
N LEU A 26 -12.41 7.47 1.91
CA LEU A 26 -11.40 7.67 0.87
C LEU A 26 -11.96 8.54 -0.25
N LYS A 27 -11.14 9.49 -0.70
CA LYS A 27 -11.42 10.30 -1.88
C LYS A 27 -10.23 10.21 -2.80
N MET A 28 -10.49 9.89 -4.06
CA MET A 28 -9.47 9.80 -5.11
C MET A 28 -9.59 10.98 -6.07
N CYS A 29 -8.51 11.29 -6.79
CA CYS A 29 -8.50 12.21 -7.90
C CYS A 29 -7.54 11.73 -8.99
N TRP A 30 -7.87 12.04 -10.25
CA TRP A 30 -6.95 11.83 -11.38
C TRP A 30 -5.65 12.61 -11.20
N VAL A 31 -4.56 12.07 -11.72
CA VAL A 31 -3.21 12.66 -11.72
C VAL A 31 -2.87 13.19 -13.13
N PRO A 32 -3.35 14.39 -13.52
CA PRO A 32 -3.03 14.97 -14.81
C PRO A 32 -1.53 15.08 -15.08
N GLY A 33 -1.11 14.62 -16.25
CA GLY A 33 0.27 14.71 -16.74
C GLY A 33 1.20 13.62 -16.22
N TYR A 34 0.65 12.58 -15.58
CA TYR A 34 1.42 11.40 -15.17
C TYR A 34 1.28 10.30 -16.22
N SER A 35 2.08 10.42 -17.29
CA SER A 35 2.05 9.54 -18.47
C SER A 35 2.08 8.05 -18.11
N ASP A 36 1.43 7.24 -18.95
CA ASP A 36 1.72 5.81 -18.98
C ASP A 36 3.20 5.58 -19.34
N TYR A 37 3.75 4.39 -19.05
CA TYR A 37 5.16 4.10 -19.28
C TYR A 37 5.56 4.00 -20.76
N TYR A 38 4.63 3.61 -21.62
CA TYR A 38 4.80 3.57 -23.08
C TYR A 38 3.67 4.37 -23.74
N PRO A 39 3.72 5.71 -23.67
CA PRO A 39 2.61 6.56 -24.14
C PRO A 39 2.40 6.54 -25.66
N GLU A 40 3.44 6.20 -26.42
CA GLU A 40 3.42 6.07 -27.88
C GLU A 40 2.82 4.74 -28.38
N ALA A 41 2.73 3.73 -27.50
CA ALA A 41 2.13 2.45 -27.87
C ALA A 41 0.62 2.57 -28.12
N PRO A 42 0.00 1.68 -28.92
CA PRO A 42 -1.44 1.66 -29.12
C PRO A 42 -2.21 1.66 -27.79
N GLY A 43 -3.12 2.62 -27.64
CA GLY A 43 -3.90 2.80 -26.41
C GLY A 43 -3.15 3.51 -25.27
N GLY A 44 -1.88 3.89 -25.43
CA GLY A 44 -1.10 4.68 -24.47
C GLY A 44 -1.63 6.11 -24.31
N ARG A 45 -1.49 6.69 -23.11
CA ARG A 45 -1.95 8.05 -22.78
C ARG A 45 -0.81 8.90 -22.21
N PRO A 46 -0.26 9.85 -22.99
CA PRO A 46 0.76 10.80 -22.51
C PRO A 46 0.29 11.64 -21.31
N ALA A 47 -1.01 11.96 -21.24
CA ALA A 47 -1.58 12.71 -20.13
C ALA A 47 -1.81 11.86 -18.87
N GLY A 48 -1.66 10.54 -18.97
CA GLY A 48 -1.89 9.60 -17.89
C GLY A 48 -3.35 9.26 -17.63
N ARG A 49 -3.56 8.18 -16.89
CA ARG A 49 -4.88 7.75 -16.41
C ARG A 49 -4.91 7.34 -14.94
N SER A 50 -3.78 7.46 -14.24
CA SER A 50 -3.65 7.10 -12.83
C SER A 50 -4.46 8.03 -11.93
N ILE A 51 -4.93 7.49 -10.82
CA ILE A 51 -5.59 8.22 -9.74
C ILE A 51 -4.77 8.12 -8.46
N GLU A 52 -4.85 9.13 -7.60
CA GLU A 52 -4.20 9.17 -6.30
C GLU A 52 -5.19 9.57 -5.20
N PRO A 53 -4.96 9.22 -3.92
CA PRO A 53 -5.77 9.71 -2.82
C PRO A 53 -5.61 11.22 -2.65
N LYS A 54 -6.73 11.90 -2.39
CA LYS A 54 -6.70 13.28 -1.91
C LYS A 54 -6.07 13.31 -0.51
N PRO A 55 -5.42 14.42 -0.12
CA PRO A 55 -4.84 14.57 1.21
C PRO A 55 -5.85 14.27 2.31
N PHE A 56 -5.41 13.55 3.34
CA PHE A 56 -6.25 13.08 4.42
C PHE A 56 -5.72 13.56 5.77
N ASN A 57 -6.60 13.86 6.72
CA ASN A 57 -6.18 14.22 8.09
C ASN A 57 -6.01 12.95 8.94
N ALA A 58 -4.78 12.49 9.13
CA ALA A 58 -4.46 11.27 9.87
C ALA A 58 -4.94 11.30 11.33
N ARG A 59 -5.13 12.48 11.94
CA ARG A 59 -5.76 12.60 13.28
C ARG A 59 -7.12 11.91 13.38
N LYS A 60 -7.85 11.74 12.26
CA LYS A 60 -9.13 11.03 12.23
C LYS A 60 -9.01 9.53 12.54
N LEU A 61 -7.81 8.96 12.49
CA LEU A 61 -7.56 7.59 12.91
C LEU A 61 -7.78 7.41 14.42
N GLY A 62 -7.56 8.47 15.21
CA GLY A 62 -7.67 8.39 16.67
C GLY A 62 -6.63 7.41 17.22
N PRO A 63 -7.03 6.38 18.01
CA PRO A 63 -6.10 5.39 18.56
C PRO A 63 -5.26 4.64 17.51
N ASP A 64 -5.81 4.46 16.31
CA ASP A 64 -5.12 3.77 15.21
C ASP A 64 -4.00 4.62 14.57
N GLU A 65 -3.86 5.91 14.92
CA GLU A 65 -2.86 6.80 14.31
C GLU A 65 -1.43 6.31 14.57
N ALA A 66 -1.16 5.73 15.74
CA ALA A 66 0.15 5.21 16.11
C ALA A 66 0.60 4.01 15.26
N GLY A 67 -0.34 3.26 14.68
CA GLY A 67 -0.06 2.13 13.80
C GLY A 67 0.09 2.51 12.32
N LEU A 68 0.01 3.79 11.96
CA LEU A 68 0.14 4.24 10.58
C LEU A 68 1.61 4.30 10.14
N GLU A 69 2.00 3.37 9.26
CA GLU A 69 3.35 3.24 8.69
C GLU A 69 3.94 4.60 8.27
N PRO A 70 5.16 4.97 8.72
CA PRO A 70 5.84 6.19 8.32
C PRO A 70 5.94 6.37 6.79
N ALA A 71 6.12 7.62 6.36
CA ALA A 71 6.37 7.88 4.95
C ALA A 71 7.75 7.33 4.56
N TYR A 72 7.82 6.61 3.43
CA TYR A 72 9.06 6.02 2.92
C TYR A 72 10.16 7.06 2.63
N GLY A 73 9.79 8.27 2.22
CA GLY A 73 10.73 9.37 2.00
C GLY A 73 10.96 10.23 3.24
N LYS A 74 12.17 10.81 3.37
CA LYS A 74 12.49 11.90 4.33
C LYS A 74 11.79 13.21 3.96
N VAL A 75 10.49 13.16 3.71
CA VAL A 75 9.66 14.35 3.54
C VAL A 75 9.31 14.85 4.95
N PRO A 76 9.55 16.13 5.30
CA PRO A 76 9.25 16.63 6.63
C PRO A 76 7.78 16.38 7.01
N LEU A 77 7.54 16.02 8.27
CA LEU A 77 6.18 15.91 8.83
C LEU A 77 5.36 17.15 8.45
N ASN A 78 4.12 16.93 8.00
CA ASN A 78 3.14 17.92 7.51
C ASN A 78 3.34 18.49 6.09
N VAL A 79 4.36 18.09 5.31
CA VAL A 79 4.41 18.49 3.90
C VAL A 79 3.54 17.55 3.06
N VAL A 80 2.40 18.05 2.62
CA VAL A 80 1.53 17.31 1.70
C VAL A 80 2.10 17.46 0.28
N VAL A 81 2.86 16.47 -0.17
CA VAL A 81 3.27 16.36 -1.58
C VAL A 81 2.29 15.42 -2.27
N MET A 82 1.51 15.93 -3.22
CA MET A 82 0.76 15.06 -4.14
C MET A 82 1.73 14.52 -5.20
N GLN A 83 1.43 13.38 -5.83
CA GLN A 83 2.25 12.84 -6.91
C GLN A 83 2.42 13.85 -8.05
N GLN A 84 1.37 14.65 -8.32
CA GLN A 84 1.43 15.80 -9.22
C GLN A 84 2.46 16.88 -8.83
N ASP A 85 2.64 17.09 -7.52
CA ASP A 85 3.57 18.08 -7.01
C ASP A 85 5.01 17.53 -7.11
N TYR A 86 5.23 16.24 -6.91
CA TYR A 86 6.56 15.60 -6.99
C TYR A 86 7.20 15.73 -8.38
N VAL A 87 6.45 15.51 -9.47
CA VAL A 87 6.93 15.66 -10.86
C VAL A 87 7.39 17.08 -11.17
N ARG A 88 6.72 18.09 -10.59
CA ARG A 88 7.05 19.51 -10.81
C ARG A 88 8.09 20.04 -9.83
N LEU A 89 8.16 19.48 -8.63
CA LEU A 89 9.20 19.78 -7.64
C LEU A 89 10.58 19.31 -8.11
N ASN A 90 10.68 18.13 -8.72
CA ASN A 90 11.93 17.67 -9.35
C ASN A 90 12.32 18.48 -10.60
N GLN A 91 11.43 19.32 -11.12
CA GLN A 91 11.70 20.26 -12.21
C GLN A 91 11.88 21.72 -11.73
N LEU A 92 12.03 21.96 -10.42
CA LEU A 92 12.17 23.32 -9.85
C LEU A 92 13.24 24.16 -10.52
N LYS A 93 14.36 23.52 -10.88
CA LYS A 93 15.51 24.18 -11.52
C LYS A 93 15.26 24.59 -12.99
N ARG A 94 14.09 24.27 -13.57
CA ARG A 94 13.83 24.39 -15.01
C ARG A 94 12.61 25.24 -15.40
N HIS A 95 11.69 25.61 -14.49
CA HIS A 95 10.52 26.42 -14.87
C HIS A 95 9.91 27.28 -13.72
N PRO A 96 9.58 28.57 -13.95
CA PRO A 96 9.04 29.48 -12.93
C PRO A 96 7.67 29.09 -12.34
N ARG A 97 6.96 28.15 -12.98
CA ARG A 97 5.69 27.58 -12.49
C ARG A 97 5.88 26.58 -11.35
N GLY A 98 7.10 26.05 -11.17
CA GLY A 98 7.46 25.20 -10.04
C GLY A 98 7.46 25.97 -8.72
N VAL A 99 7.95 27.21 -8.74
CA VAL A 99 8.02 28.11 -7.57
C VAL A 99 6.63 28.46 -7.03
N LEU A 100 5.68 28.79 -7.92
CA LEU A 100 4.30 29.12 -7.53
C LEU A 100 3.57 27.91 -6.91
N ARG A 101 3.85 26.70 -7.40
CA ARG A 101 3.29 25.46 -6.85
C ARG A 101 3.89 25.13 -5.48
N SER A 102 5.20 25.34 -5.30
CA SER A 102 5.88 25.21 -4.00
C SER A 102 5.31 26.15 -2.95
N LEU A 103 5.02 27.40 -3.31
CA LEU A 103 4.33 28.36 -2.44
C LEU A 103 2.94 27.87 -2.03
N LYS A 104 2.16 27.29 -2.96
CA LYS A 104 0.84 26.73 -2.65
C LYS A 104 0.91 25.50 -1.74
N VAL A 105 1.89 24.63 -1.95
CA VAL A 105 2.17 23.49 -1.06
C VAL A 105 2.58 24.01 0.33
N GLY A 106 3.50 24.97 0.40
CA GLY A 106 3.93 25.62 1.64
C GLY A 106 2.77 26.26 2.40
N ALA A 107 1.89 27.00 1.72
CA ALA A 107 0.71 27.60 2.33
C ALA A 107 -0.27 26.53 2.87
N ARG A 108 -0.52 25.44 2.12
CA ARG A 108 -1.36 24.32 2.59
C ARG A 108 -0.77 23.65 3.83
N THR A 109 0.54 23.42 3.84
CA THR A 109 1.29 22.83 4.95
C THR A 109 1.24 23.72 6.20
N MET A 110 1.51 25.02 6.06
CA MET A 110 1.43 25.99 7.16
C MET A 110 0.01 26.11 7.71
N TRP A 111 -1.00 26.17 6.84
CA TRP A 111 -2.41 26.29 7.25
C TRP A 111 -2.93 25.01 7.93
N ALA A 112 -2.44 23.84 7.54
CA ALA A 112 -2.73 22.57 8.20
C ALA A 112 -2.07 22.49 9.58
N GLY A 113 -0.79 22.88 9.67
CA GLY A 113 -0.05 22.97 10.93
C GLY A 113 -0.72 23.92 11.93
N MET A 114 -1.12 25.11 11.48
CA MET A 114 -1.83 26.09 12.33
C MET A 114 -3.19 25.60 12.84
N ARG A 115 -3.84 24.64 12.15
CA ARG A 115 -5.10 24.02 12.61
C ARG A 115 -4.89 22.70 13.38
N GLY A 116 -3.65 22.34 13.71
CA GLY A 116 -3.34 21.06 14.37
C GLY A 116 -3.68 19.82 13.55
N LYS A 117 -3.86 19.96 12.23
CA LYS A 117 -4.19 18.85 11.33
C LYS A 117 -2.92 18.12 10.91
N ASN A 118 -2.90 16.81 11.06
CA ASN A 118 -1.86 15.95 10.50
C ASN A 118 -2.26 15.55 9.08
N LEU A 119 -2.04 16.43 8.10
CA LEU A 119 -2.36 16.12 6.71
C LEU A 119 -1.29 15.20 6.10
N VAL A 120 -1.73 14.03 5.64
CA VAL A 120 -0.91 13.04 4.93
C VAL A 120 -1.31 12.98 3.46
N GLY A 121 -0.38 12.54 2.60
CA GLY A 121 -0.59 12.26 1.17
C GLY A 121 -0.17 10.83 0.81
N MET A 122 -0.22 10.50 -0.48
CA MET A 122 0.27 9.21 -1.04
C MET A 122 -0.30 7.99 -0.29
N GLY A 123 0.49 6.93 -0.07
CA GLY A 123 0.05 5.70 0.58
C GLY A 123 -0.59 5.90 1.96
N ARG A 124 -0.12 6.88 2.74
CA ARG A 124 -0.72 7.22 4.05
C ARG A 124 -2.13 7.79 3.90
N ALA A 125 -2.39 8.59 2.87
CA ALA A 125 -3.72 9.09 2.55
C ALA A 125 -4.64 8.03 1.92
N LEU A 126 -4.07 6.94 1.41
CA LEU A 126 -4.82 5.76 0.96
C LEU A 126 -5.23 4.88 2.15
N ILE A 127 -4.26 4.45 2.97
CA ILE A 127 -4.50 3.46 4.03
C ILE A 127 -5.29 4.02 5.20
N ALA A 128 -5.07 5.29 5.59
CA ALA A 128 -5.76 5.89 6.73
C ALA A 128 -7.30 5.84 6.63
N PRO A 129 -7.95 6.30 5.54
CA PRO A 129 -9.40 6.17 5.41
C PRO A 129 -9.88 4.71 5.28
N LEU A 130 -9.07 3.80 4.71
CA LEU A 130 -9.42 2.38 4.64
C LEU A 130 -9.43 1.73 6.03
N ARG A 131 -8.48 2.09 6.90
CA ARG A 131 -8.46 1.63 8.29
C ARG A 131 -9.72 2.07 9.05
N ILE A 132 -10.17 3.32 8.83
CA ILE A 132 -11.42 3.82 9.41
C ILE A 132 -12.62 3.01 8.89
N ALA A 133 -12.68 2.75 7.58
CA ALA A 133 -13.75 1.98 6.97
C ALA A 133 -13.85 0.56 7.52
N LEU A 134 -12.72 -0.13 7.70
CA LEU A 134 -12.69 -1.47 8.31
C LEU A 134 -13.24 -1.45 9.74
N ARG A 135 -12.85 -0.44 10.53
CA ARG A 135 -13.37 -0.24 11.89
C ARG A 135 -14.88 0.02 11.90
N GLU A 136 -15.37 0.90 11.03
CA GLU A 136 -16.80 1.22 10.90
C GLU A 136 -17.62 0.00 10.43
N ALA A 137 -17.03 -0.86 9.60
CA ALA A 137 -17.62 -2.12 9.17
C ALA A 137 -17.49 -3.27 10.19
N GLY A 138 -16.86 -3.03 11.35
CA GLY A 138 -16.64 -4.06 12.37
C GLY A 138 -15.67 -5.16 11.96
N VAL A 139 -14.79 -4.90 10.98
CA VAL A 139 -13.77 -5.87 10.52
C VAL A 139 -12.56 -5.78 11.45
N PRO A 140 -12.20 -6.85 12.18
CA PRO A 140 -11.01 -6.85 13.03
C PRO A 140 -9.74 -6.74 12.20
N VAL A 141 -8.79 -5.93 12.66
CA VAL A 141 -7.47 -5.82 12.05
C VAL A 141 -6.42 -5.96 13.15
N LEU A 142 -5.80 -7.13 13.17
CA LEU A 142 -4.77 -7.50 14.13
C LEU A 142 -3.40 -7.03 13.63
N LEU A 143 -2.73 -6.20 14.42
CA LEU A 143 -1.34 -5.80 14.18
C LEU A 143 -0.41 -6.73 14.96
N ASN A 144 0.89 -6.71 14.65
CA ASN A 144 1.89 -7.56 15.30
C ASN A 144 1.51 -9.06 15.25
N THR A 145 0.81 -9.49 14.20
CA THR A 145 0.28 -10.85 14.05
C THR A 145 0.89 -11.45 12.79
N ALA A 146 2.03 -12.12 12.95
CA ALA A 146 2.78 -12.68 11.82
C ALA A 146 2.21 -14.02 11.39
N LEU A 147 2.01 -14.23 10.09
CA LEU A 147 1.67 -15.53 9.51
C LEU A 147 2.86 -16.49 9.66
N THR A 148 2.62 -17.70 10.16
CA THR A 148 3.65 -18.74 10.24
C THR A 148 3.38 -19.92 9.31
N ASP A 149 2.11 -20.31 9.15
CA ASP A 149 1.73 -21.36 8.20
C ASP A 149 0.24 -21.33 7.84
N LEU A 150 -0.14 -22.08 6.81
CA LEU A 150 -1.54 -22.33 6.46
C LEU A 150 -2.07 -23.54 7.24
N PHE A 151 -3.29 -23.42 7.78
CA PHE A 151 -3.96 -24.56 8.39
C PHE A 151 -4.78 -25.30 7.33
N VAL A 152 -4.42 -26.56 7.10
CA VAL A 152 -5.06 -27.43 6.11
C VAL A 152 -5.78 -28.57 6.81
N GLU A 153 -7.02 -28.81 6.41
CA GLU A 153 -7.87 -29.89 6.90
C GLU A 153 -8.57 -30.49 5.68
N ASP A 154 -8.45 -31.81 5.50
CA ASP A 154 -8.99 -32.56 4.36
C ASP A 154 -8.58 -31.99 2.98
N GLY A 155 -7.33 -31.55 2.86
CA GLY A 155 -6.80 -30.97 1.62
C GLY A 155 -7.31 -29.55 1.31
N VAL A 156 -8.06 -28.93 2.22
CA VAL A 156 -8.59 -27.57 2.07
C VAL A 156 -7.94 -26.64 3.08
N VAL A 157 -7.54 -25.44 2.65
CA VAL A 157 -7.09 -24.38 3.56
C VAL A 157 -8.28 -23.89 4.39
N ARG A 158 -8.26 -24.16 5.70
CA ARG A 158 -9.31 -23.82 6.67
C ARG A 158 -8.89 -22.72 7.64
N GLY A 159 -7.69 -22.17 7.52
CA GLY A 159 -7.24 -21.11 8.41
C GLY A 159 -5.76 -20.80 8.23
N ILE A 160 -5.24 -20.06 9.21
CA ILE A 160 -3.82 -19.68 9.30
C ILE A 160 -3.33 -19.88 10.72
N TYR A 161 -2.07 -20.27 10.84
CA TYR A 161 -1.32 -20.17 12.08
C TYR A 161 -0.63 -18.81 12.13
N VAL A 162 -0.72 -18.16 13.28
CA VAL A 162 -0.14 -16.84 13.50
C VAL A 162 0.64 -16.77 14.80
N ARG A 163 1.59 -15.84 14.87
CA ARG A 163 2.34 -15.52 16.07
C ARG A 163 2.14 -14.06 16.46
N ASP A 164 1.94 -13.81 17.75
CA ASP A 164 1.98 -12.46 18.32
C ASP A 164 3.44 -12.01 18.47
N MET A 165 3.81 -10.97 17.74
CA MET A 165 5.16 -10.39 17.72
C MET A 165 5.46 -9.53 18.96
N THR A 166 4.47 -9.28 19.82
CA THR A 166 4.65 -8.63 21.13
C THR A 166 4.80 -9.63 22.28
N GLY A 167 4.44 -10.90 22.05
CA GLY A 167 4.55 -11.98 23.02
C GLY A 167 5.95 -12.62 23.06
N PRO A 168 6.16 -13.58 23.96
CA PRO A 168 7.40 -14.35 24.03
C PRO A 168 7.65 -15.12 22.73
N GLU A 169 8.88 -15.13 22.24
CA GLU A 169 9.26 -15.84 21.01
C GLU A 169 9.00 -17.36 21.09
N ALA A 170 9.02 -17.93 22.29
CA ALA A 170 8.73 -19.34 22.53
C ALA A 170 7.23 -19.69 22.56
N ALA A 171 6.32 -18.72 22.42
CA ALA A 171 4.89 -19.01 22.41
C ALA A 171 4.48 -19.81 21.16
N ASP A 172 3.60 -20.78 21.37
CA ASP A 172 3.03 -21.59 20.29
C ASP A 172 2.19 -20.73 19.33
N PRO A 173 2.24 -21.01 18.00
CA PRO A 173 1.37 -20.34 17.04
C PRO A 173 -0.11 -20.54 17.36
N GLN A 174 -0.88 -19.46 17.25
CA GLN A 174 -2.33 -19.48 17.42
C GLN A 174 -3.03 -19.80 16.10
N LEU A 175 -4.10 -20.58 16.16
CA LEU A 175 -4.92 -20.90 14.99
C LEU A 175 -6.07 -19.90 14.81
N ILE A 176 -6.12 -19.25 13.65
CA ILE A 176 -7.29 -18.48 13.20
C ILE A 176 -7.99 -19.26 12.09
N ARG A 177 -9.22 -19.73 12.35
CA ARG A 177 -10.02 -20.48 11.36
C ARG A 177 -10.75 -19.54 10.40
N ALA A 178 -10.77 -19.92 9.12
CA ALA A 178 -11.46 -19.24 8.04
C ALA A 178 -12.60 -20.12 7.49
N ARG A 179 -13.84 -19.62 7.55
CA ARG A 179 -15.02 -20.37 7.07
C ARG A 179 -15.12 -20.46 5.55
N ARG A 180 -14.60 -19.45 4.83
CA ARG A 180 -14.77 -19.30 3.37
C ARG A 180 -13.45 -19.46 2.61
N GLY A 181 -12.37 -18.94 3.15
CA GLY A 181 -11.06 -18.99 2.52
C GLY A 181 -10.10 -18.00 3.13
N VAL A 182 -8.83 -18.12 2.73
CA VAL A 182 -7.74 -17.24 3.13
C VAL A 182 -7.28 -16.47 1.90
N ILE A 183 -7.14 -15.15 2.02
CA ILE A 183 -6.60 -14.29 0.96
C ILE A 183 -5.22 -13.81 1.42
N LEU A 184 -4.17 -14.24 0.71
CA LEU A 184 -2.79 -13.81 0.99
C LEU A 184 -2.50 -12.49 0.27
N GLY A 185 -2.54 -11.39 1.03
CA GLY A 185 -2.16 -10.05 0.59
C GLY A 185 -0.89 -9.55 1.29
N SER A 186 0.07 -10.44 1.59
CA SER A 186 1.18 -10.23 2.52
C SER A 186 2.46 -9.67 1.87
N GLY A 187 2.37 -8.98 0.74
CA GLY A 187 3.54 -8.44 0.05
C GLY A 187 4.41 -9.50 -0.65
N GLY A 188 5.63 -9.10 -1.01
CA GLY A 188 6.60 -9.94 -1.71
C GLY A 188 7.70 -10.48 -0.81
N PHE A 189 8.85 -10.78 -1.43
CA PHE A 189 10.05 -11.31 -0.78
C PHE A 189 11.25 -10.35 -0.90
N GLU A 190 10.99 -9.06 -1.08
CA GLU A 190 12.04 -8.09 -1.38
C GLU A 190 13.06 -7.87 -0.24
N HIS A 191 12.75 -8.26 1.00
CA HIS A 191 13.70 -8.30 2.12
C HIS A 191 14.20 -9.72 2.46
N ASN A 192 13.92 -10.70 1.60
CA ASN A 192 14.45 -12.06 1.73
C ASN A 192 15.59 -12.28 0.73
N GLU A 193 16.83 -12.20 1.21
CA GLU A 193 18.03 -12.34 0.38
C GLU A 193 18.08 -13.70 -0.33
N GLN A 194 17.75 -14.79 0.36
CA GLN A 194 17.81 -16.14 -0.19
C GLN A 194 16.83 -16.31 -1.36
N MET A 195 15.58 -15.85 -1.20
CA MET A 195 14.59 -15.88 -2.28
C MET A 195 14.98 -14.96 -3.45
N ARG A 196 15.56 -13.80 -3.18
CA ARG A 196 16.06 -12.90 -4.22
C ARG A 196 17.18 -13.54 -5.04
N VAL A 197 18.16 -14.16 -4.39
CA VAL A 197 19.24 -14.90 -5.07
C VAL A 197 18.68 -16.06 -5.90
N LYS A 198 17.67 -16.78 -5.37
CA LYS A 198 17.04 -17.91 -6.06
C LYS A 198 16.25 -17.49 -7.30
N TYR A 199 15.48 -16.40 -7.21
CA TYR A 199 14.44 -16.07 -8.21
C TYR A 199 14.74 -14.84 -9.07
N GLN A 200 15.74 -14.01 -8.75
CA GLN A 200 16.05 -12.76 -9.46
C GLN A 200 17.47 -12.78 -10.02
N ARG A 201 17.74 -11.86 -10.96
CA ARG A 201 19.03 -11.79 -11.66
C ARG A 201 20.08 -11.07 -10.82
N ALA A 202 21.27 -11.65 -10.73
CA ALA A 202 22.43 -11.02 -10.11
C ALA A 202 22.92 -9.78 -10.90
N PRO A 203 23.52 -8.78 -10.23
CA PRO A 203 23.69 -8.66 -8.78
C PRO A 203 22.37 -8.29 -8.08
N ILE A 204 22.05 -9.00 -6.99
CA ILE A 204 20.81 -8.80 -6.25
C ILE A 204 21.05 -8.85 -4.75
N THR A 205 20.57 -7.83 -4.03
CA THR A 205 20.66 -7.71 -2.56
C THR A 205 19.37 -7.09 -2.02
N THR A 206 19.23 -7.07 -0.69
CA THR A 206 18.09 -6.43 0.00
C THR A 206 18.34 -4.95 0.32
N GLU A 207 19.58 -4.49 0.26
CA GLU A 207 20.00 -3.15 0.76
C GLU A 207 19.33 -1.97 0.04
N TRP A 208 18.99 -2.13 -1.23
CA TRP A 208 18.45 -1.06 -2.06
C TRP A 208 16.93 -1.11 -2.22
N THR A 209 16.27 -2.14 -1.67
CA THR A 209 14.83 -2.26 -1.84
C THR A 209 14.08 -1.15 -1.09
N VAL A 210 13.04 -0.64 -1.74
CA VAL A 210 12.15 0.39 -1.20
C VAL A 210 10.87 -0.19 -0.59
N GLY A 211 10.73 -1.52 -0.62
CA GLY A 211 9.58 -2.24 -0.10
C GLY A 211 9.55 -2.30 1.43
N ALA A 212 8.41 -2.71 1.98
CA ALA A 212 8.22 -2.80 3.42
C ALA A 212 9.18 -3.83 4.02
N VAL A 213 9.86 -3.47 5.11
CA VAL A 213 10.88 -4.34 5.77
C VAL A 213 10.31 -5.71 6.15
N ALA A 214 9.01 -5.77 6.46
CA ALA A 214 8.30 -7.00 6.79
C ALA A 214 8.04 -7.94 5.59
N ASN A 215 8.34 -7.53 4.36
CA ASN A 215 8.09 -8.35 3.16
C ASN A 215 9.22 -9.37 2.94
N THR A 216 9.14 -10.48 3.67
CA THR A 216 10.10 -11.59 3.67
C THR A 216 9.64 -12.83 2.88
N GLY A 217 8.48 -12.75 2.21
CA GLY A 217 7.96 -13.83 1.39
C GLY A 217 7.13 -14.87 2.14
N ASP A 218 6.76 -14.63 3.39
CA ASP A 218 6.15 -15.63 4.28
C ASP A 218 4.89 -16.28 3.67
N GLY A 219 4.00 -15.47 3.07
CA GLY A 219 2.81 -15.98 2.39
C GLY A 219 3.12 -16.82 1.15
N ILE A 220 4.18 -16.47 0.41
CA ILE A 220 4.63 -17.24 -0.76
C ILE A 220 5.17 -18.59 -0.29
N VAL A 221 6.05 -18.59 0.70
CA VAL A 221 6.63 -19.82 1.26
C VAL A 221 5.54 -20.74 1.84
N ALA A 222 4.57 -20.18 2.56
CA ALA A 222 3.46 -20.96 3.11
C ALA A 222 2.60 -21.60 2.00
N ALA A 223 2.38 -20.89 0.89
CA ALA A 223 1.65 -21.43 -0.26
C ALA A 223 2.48 -22.46 -1.06
N GLU A 224 3.78 -22.24 -1.26
CA GLU A 224 4.69 -23.16 -1.95
C GLU A 224 4.72 -24.54 -1.26
N LYS A 225 4.67 -24.59 0.09
CA LYS A 225 4.56 -25.86 0.85
C LYS A 225 3.35 -26.70 0.47
N LEU A 226 2.28 -26.07 -0.03
CA LEU A 226 1.06 -26.74 -0.48
C LEU A 226 1.05 -27.01 -1.99
N GLY A 227 2.16 -26.76 -2.69
CA GLY A 227 2.28 -26.98 -4.13
C GLY A 227 1.73 -25.85 -5.00
N ALA A 228 1.57 -24.63 -4.45
CA ALA A 228 1.24 -23.47 -5.26
C ALA A 228 2.37 -23.16 -6.28
N ALA A 229 1.99 -22.74 -7.48
CA ALA A 229 2.89 -22.46 -8.61
C ALA A 229 3.16 -20.96 -8.81
#